data_AF-A0A940NF71-F1
#
_entry.id   AF-A0A940NF71-F1
#
_cell.length_a   1.000
_cell.length_b   1.000
_cell.length_c   1.000
_cell.angle_alpha   90.00
_cell.angle_beta   90.00
_cell.angle_gamma   90.00
#
_symmetry.space_group_name_H-M   'P 1'
#
loop_
_entity.id
_entity.type
_entity.pdbx_description
1 polymer ?
#
loop_
_entity_poly.entity_id
_entity_poly.type
_entity_poly.pdbx_seq_one_letter_code
_entity_poly.pdbx_strand_id
1 'polypeptide(L)'
;MIKYTLAFIKRNNELLMLNRIKAPTMGIWNGVGGKIEKDELPIQSIQREIEEETGIKVKLEDIKEKGLVTWKDEKGTIGGMYLFLATIDANLSYNTPLQTEEGILDWKKIEWVLSKENRGVGELIPIFLHKVIHENESFHYSTTYEGNFLKEVQIEKIVNNEMVMIP
;
A
#
# COMPACT_ATOMS: atom_id res chain seq x y z
N MET A 1 11.84 -13.76 -1.19
CA MET A 1 10.91 -13.54 -0.06
C MET A 1 10.44 -12.10 -0.10
N ILE A 2 9.12 -11.88 -0.04
CA ILE A 2 8.48 -10.55 0.02
C ILE A 2 8.82 -9.90 1.36
N LYS A 3 9.16 -8.61 1.36
CA LYS A 3 9.77 -7.94 2.54
C LYS A 3 8.96 -6.79 3.10
N TYR A 4 7.93 -6.33 2.39
CA TYR A 4 7.23 -5.09 2.73
C TYR A 4 5.73 -5.28 2.74
N THR A 5 5.05 -4.38 3.42
CA THR A 5 3.60 -4.26 3.44
C THR A 5 3.19 -2.82 3.17
N LEU A 6 2.03 -2.65 2.55
CA LEU A 6 1.43 -1.34 2.32
C LEU A 6 -0.07 -1.45 2.58
N ALA A 7 -0.63 -0.53 3.36
CA ALA A 7 -2.06 -0.39 3.56
C ALA A 7 -2.57 0.98 3.13
N PHE A 8 -3.77 0.97 2.56
CA PHE A 8 -4.61 2.15 2.51
C PHE A 8 -5.60 2.10 3.66
N ILE A 9 -5.63 3.15 4.48
CA ILE A 9 -6.60 3.29 5.57
C ILE A 9 -7.77 4.11 5.03
N LYS A 10 -8.93 3.48 4.88
CA LYS A 10 -10.12 4.08 4.28
C LYS A 10 -11.14 4.46 5.34
N ARG A 11 -11.66 5.68 5.19
CA ARG A 11 -12.80 6.22 5.92
C ARG A 11 -13.72 6.93 4.93
N ASN A 12 -14.99 6.54 4.86
CA ASN A 12 -15.94 7.12 3.90
C ASN A 12 -15.37 7.09 2.46
N ASN A 13 -15.26 8.26 1.80
CA ASN A 13 -14.69 8.42 0.46
C ASN A 13 -13.26 9.00 0.48
N GLU A 14 -12.53 8.80 1.58
CA GLU A 14 -11.19 9.32 1.80
C GLU A 14 -10.22 8.23 2.23
N LEU A 15 -8.94 8.47 1.98
CA LEU A 15 -7.82 7.65 2.42
C LEU A 15 -6.90 8.51 3.29
N LEU A 16 -6.42 7.95 4.40
CA LEU A 16 -5.32 8.56 5.13
C LEU A 16 -4.05 8.26 4.35
N MET A 17 -3.43 9.29 3.79
CA MET A 17 -2.25 9.17 2.97
C MET A 17 -1.05 9.79 3.68
N LEU A 18 0.13 9.23 3.47
CA LEU A 18 1.41 9.72 4.00
C LEU A 18 2.20 10.38 2.87
N ASN A 19 2.51 11.68 3.01
CA ASN A 19 3.51 12.34 2.19
C ASN A 19 4.89 12.15 2.81
N ARG A 20 5.73 11.32 2.20
CA ARG A 20 6.98 10.87 2.82
C ARG A 20 8.05 11.95 2.84
N ILE A 21 8.81 12.03 3.93
CA ILE A 21 10.00 12.89 4.01
C ILE A 21 11.30 12.13 3.70
N LYS A 22 11.25 10.79 3.60
CA LYS A 22 12.42 9.93 3.36
C LYS A 22 12.40 9.30 1.97
N ALA A 23 13.58 9.09 1.40
CA ALA A 23 13.79 8.31 0.17
C ALA A 23 13.23 6.87 0.30
N PRO A 24 12.92 6.16 -0.80
CA PRO A 24 13.07 6.58 -2.21
C PRO A 24 11.96 7.49 -2.73
N THR A 25 10.78 7.52 -2.10
CA THR A 25 9.60 8.25 -2.58
C THR A 25 9.35 9.54 -1.77
N MET A 26 10.40 10.32 -1.53
CA MET A 26 10.32 11.60 -0.81
C MET A 26 9.41 12.58 -1.55
N GLY A 27 8.50 13.25 -0.84
CA GLY A 27 7.52 14.19 -1.39
C GLY A 27 6.32 13.54 -2.08
N ILE A 28 6.29 12.21 -2.19
CA ILE A 28 5.20 11.46 -2.84
C ILE A 28 4.23 10.93 -1.79
N TRP A 29 2.94 11.09 -2.05
CA TRP A 29 1.85 10.54 -1.24
C TRP A 29 1.70 9.04 -1.49
N ASN A 30 1.64 8.27 -0.41
CA ASN A 30 1.47 6.82 -0.42
C ASN A 30 0.51 6.36 0.69
N GLY A 31 0.23 5.06 0.73
CA GLY A 31 -0.30 4.41 1.93
C GLY A 31 0.76 4.32 3.04
N VAL A 32 0.38 3.73 4.16
CA VAL A 32 1.25 3.47 5.32
C VAL A 32 1.78 2.05 5.27
N GLY A 33 2.94 1.81 5.86
CA GLY A 33 3.52 0.48 5.93
C GLY A 33 5.03 0.47 5.85
N GLY A 34 5.60 -0.67 6.19
CA GLY A 34 7.04 -0.82 6.30
C GLY A 34 7.51 -2.22 6.01
N LYS A 35 8.60 -2.59 6.69
CA LYS A 35 9.31 -3.85 6.47
C LYS A 35 8.74 -4.90 7.41
N ILE A 36 8.54 -6.10 6.87
CA ILE A 36 8.18 -7.28 7.65
C ILE A 36 9.37 -7.65 8.54
N GLU A 37 9.13 -7.70 9.84
CA GLU A 37 10.13 -8.11 10.82
C GLU A 37 10.33 -9.63 10.85
N LYS A 38 11.38 -10.06 11.56
CA LYS A 38 11.66 -11.49 11.69
C LYS A 38 10.51 -12.14 12.48
N ASP A 39 10.05 -13.29 11.98
CA ASP A 39 8.99 -14.09 12.59
C ASP A 39 7.59 -13.42 12.60
N GLU A 40 7.41 -12.36 11.80
CA GLU A 40 6.17 -11.60 11.65
C GLU A 40 5.38 -12.06 10.40
N LEU A 41 4.07 -12.29 10.54
CA LEU A 41 3.19 -12.49 9.39
C LEU A 41 2.92 -11.14 8.69
N PRO A 42 2.74 -11.08 7.37
CA PRO A 42 2.45 -9.83 6.66
C PRO A 42 1.28 -9.03 7.26
N ILE A 43 0.21 -9.71 7.68
CA ILE A 43 -0.95 -9.06 8.30
C ILE A 43 -0.63 -8.45 9.69
N GLN A 44 0.29 -9.06 10.43
CA GLN A 44 0.75 -8.55 11.73
C GLN A 44 1.67 -7.34 11.52
N SER A 45 2.55 -7.42 10.52
CA SER A 45 3.41 -6.33 10.09
C SER A 45 2.61 -5.08 9.78
N ILE A 46 1.60 -5.21 8.92
CA ILE A 46 0.83 -4.02 8.54
C ILE A 46 -0.03 -3.47 9.68
N GLN A 47 -0.50 -4.33 10.60
CA GLN A 47 -1.21 -3.87 11.79
C GLN A 47 -0.29 -3.01 12.69
N ARG A 48 0.94 -3.48 12.94
CA ARG A 48 1.95 -2.74 13.71
C ARG A 48 2.30 -1.42 13.04
N GLU A 49 2.60 -1.44 11.74
CA GLU A 49 3.00 -0.24 10.98
C GLU A 49 1.88 0.82 10.94
N ILE A 50 0.61 0.41 10.84
CA ILE A 50 -0.53 1.34 10.95
C ILE A 50 -0.51 2.04 12.32
N GLU A 51 -0.31 1.30 13.41
CA GLU A 51 -0.25 1.89 14.76
C GLU A 51 0.99 2.77 14.95
N GLU A 52 2.16 2.36 14.47
CA GLU A 52 3.41 3.11 14.61
C GLU A 52 3.41 4.42 13.82
N GLU A 53 2.97 4.38 12.56
CA GLU A 53 3.00 5.57 11.68
C GLU A 53 1.83 6.53 11.97
N THR A 54 0.68 6.04 12.43
CA THR A 54 -0.55 6.85 12.56
C THR A 54 -1.11 6.93 13.98
N GLY A 55 -0.70 6.05 14.90
CA GLY A 55 -1.34 5.92 16.21
C GLY A 55 -2.77 5.35 16.17
N ILE A 56 -3.29 4.98 14.99
CA ILE A 56 -4.60 4.36 14.85
C ILE A 56 -4.49 2.87 15.17
N LYS A 57 -5.32 2.41 16.12
CA LYS A 57 -5.44 0.99 16.44
C LYS A 57 -6.51 0.35 15.58
N VAL A 58 -6.10 -0.56 14.70
CA VAL A 58 -6.99 -1.38 13.87
C VAL A 58 -6.94 -2.83 14.33
N LYS A 59 -8.08 -3.53 14.27
CA LYS A 59 -8.12 -4.97 14.52
C LYS A 59 -7.79 -5.72 13.24
N LEU A 60 -7.33 -6.96 13.37
CA LEU A 60 -7.05 -7.82 12.21
C LEU A 60 -8.28 -8.05 11.34
N GLU A 61 -9.49 -8.08 11.92
CA GLU A 61 -10.76 -8.23 11.19
C GLU A 61 -11.11 -7.01 10.29
N ASP A 62 -10.53 -5.85 10.59
CA ASP A 62 -10.73 -4.61 9.84
C ASP A 62 -9.71 -4.44 8.69
N ILE A 63 -8.72 -5.33 8.62
CA ILE A 63 -7.67 -5.32 7.59
C ILE A 63 -7.92 -6.47 6.61
N LYS A 64 -8.03 -6.13 5.32
CA LYS A 64 -8.18 -7.11 4.24
C LYS A 64 -6.92 -7.15 3.39
N GLU A 65 -6.39 -8.34 3.16
CA GLU A 65 -5.38 -8.55 2.12
C GLU A 65 -6.03 -8.34 0.75
N LYS A 66 -5.40 -7.49 -0.08
CA LYS A 66 -5.89 -7.07 -1.38
C LYS A 66 -5.00 -7.49 -2.53
N GLY A 67 -3.82 -8.03 -2.24
CA GLY A 67 -2.94 -8.55 -3.28
C GLY A 67 -1.46 -8.44 -2.96
N LEU A 68 -0.68 -8.58 -4.01
CA LEU A 68 0.77 -8.57 -4.00
C LEU A 68 1.26 -7.67 -5.14
N VAL A 69 2.26 -6.83 -4.87
CA VAL A 69 3.03 -6.16 -5.92
C VAL A 69 4.43 -6.73 -5.91
N THR A 70 4.92 -7.16 -7.06
CA THR A 70 6.33 -7.54 -7.23
C THR A 70 6.98 -6.68 -8.29
N TRP A 71 8.27 -6.41 -8.12
CA TRP A 71 9.07 -5.74 -9.12
C TRP A 71 10.35 -6.52 -9.37
N LYS A 72 10.78 -6.54 -10.62
CA LYS A 72 12.09 -7.04 -11.02
C LYS A 72 12.96 -5.86 -11.42
N ASP A 73 14.12 -5.72 -10.80
CA ASP A 73 15.13 -4.76 -11.24
C ASP A 73 15.93 -5.30 -12.44
N GLU A 74 16.74 -4.44 -13.08
CA GLU A 74 17.57 -4.80 -14.24
C GLU A 74 18.56 -5.94 -13.95
N LYS A 75 18.92 -6.14 -12.67
CA LYS A 75 19.83 -7.20 -12.22
C LYS A 75 19.10 -8.52 -11.94
N GLY A 76 17.78 -8.53 -12.10
CA GLY A 76 16.93 -9.68 -11.85
C GLY A 76 16.55 -9.87 -10.39
N THR A 77 16.85 -8.92 -9.51
CA THR A 77 16.41 -8.96 -8.11
C THR A 77 14.91 -8.77 -8.06
N ILE A 78 14.21 -9.73 -7.45
CA ILE A 78 12.76 -9.65 -7.24
C ILE A 78 12.50 -9.07 -5.85
N GLY A 79 11.92 -7.88 -5.82
CA GLY A 79 11.31 -7.29 -4.63
C GLY A 79 9.79 -7.42 -4.67
N GLY A 80 9.15 -7.07 -3.56
CA GLY A 80 7.71 -6.99 -3.52
C GLY A 80 7.15 -6.51 -2.20
N MET A 81 5.85 -6.22 -2.20
CA MET A 81 5.07 -5.81 -1.05
C MET A 81 3.67 -6.42 -1.07
N TYR A 82 3.16 -6.82 0.09
CA TYR A 82 1.76 -7.18 0.26
C TYR A 82 0.89 -5.91 0.34
N LEU A 83 -0.26 -5.94 -0.33
CA LEU A 83 -1.24 -4.85 -0.33
C LEU A 83 -2.39 -5.16 0.61
N PHE A 84 -2.76 -4.19 1.42
CA PHE A 84 -3.87 -4.27 2.35
C PHE A 84 -4.81 -3.06 2.23
N LEU A 85 -6.05 -3.27 2.65
CA LEU A 85 -7.03 -2.22 2.90
C LEU A 85 -7.51 -2.34 4.34
N ALA A 86 -7.27 -1.30 5.14
CA ALA A 86 -7.85 -1.17 6.46
C ALA A 86 -9.08 -0.25 6.38
N THR A 87 -10.22 -0.67 6.94
CA THR A 87 -11.42 0.18 7.01
C THR A 87 -11.64 0.59 8.45
N ILE A 88 -11.81 1.90 8.70
CA ILE A 88 -12.02 2.43 10.05
C ILE A 88 -13.38 3.13 10.16
N ASP A 89 -13.83 3.35 11.40
CA ASP A 89 -15.06 4.06 11.69
C ASP A 89 -15.02 5.49 11.12
N ALA A 90 -16.11 5.87 10.43
CA ALA A 90 -16.37 7.21 9.93
C ALA A 90 -16.33 8.30 11.02
N ASN A 91 -16.65 7.92 12.26
CA ASN A 91 -16.72 8.82 13.40
C ASN A 91 -15.40 8.93 14.17
N LEU A 92 -14.36 8.17 13.79
CA LEU A 92 -13.04 8.30 14.42
C LEU A 92 -12.52 9.73 14.21
N SER A 93 -12.38 10.49 15.29
CA SER A 93 -11.74 11.80 15.25
C SER A 93 -10.25 11.62 15.06
N TYR A 94 -9.72 12.18 13.98
CA TYR A 94 -8.30 12.12 13.63
C TYR A 94 -7.92 13.40 12.91
N ASN A 95 -7.22 14.29 13.62
CA ASN A 95 -6.88 15.63 13.14
C ASN A 95 -5.71 15.56 12.16
N THR A 96 -5.90 16.14 10.97
CA THR A 96 -4.86 16.26 9.94
C THR A 96 -4.81 17.71 9.41
N PRO A 97 -3.70 18.15 8.79
CA PRO A 97 -2.44 17.41 8.60
C PRO A 97 -1.71 17.12 9.91
N LEU A 98 -1.12 15.94 10.03
CA LEU A 98 -0.31 15.52 11.17
C LEU A 98 1.12 15.24 10.73
N GLN A 99 2.10 15.90 11.35
CA GLN A 99 3.52 15.61 11.14
C GLN A 99 3.93 14.39 11.98
N THR A 100 4.62 13.45 11.35
CA THR A 100 5.22 12.26 11.97
C THR A 100 6.71 12.19 11.63
N GLU A 101 7.42 11.18 12.13
CA GLU A 101 8.82 10.92 11.76
C GLU A 101 8.99 10.48 10.30
N GLU A 102 7.92 9.95 9.68
CA GLU A 102 7.92 9.44 8.31
C GLU A 102 7.43 10.47 7.29
N GLY A 103 6.70 11.50 7.73
CA GLY A 103 6.17 12.53 6.83
C GLY A 103 4.94 13.26 7.35
N ILE A 104 4.04 13.64 6.44
CA ILE A 104 2.78 14.32 6.77
C ILE A 104 1.62 13.38 6.44
N LEU A 105 0.82 13.04 7.44
CA LEU A 105 -0.44 12.32 7.26
C LEU A 105 -1.57 13.30 6.98
N ASP A 106 -2.36 13.01 5.95
CA ASP A 106 -3.55 13.80 5.63
C ASP A 106 -4.64 12.99 4.93
N TRP A 107 -5.90 13.34 5.20
CA TRP A 107 -7.04 12.73 4.53
C TRP A 107 -7.14 13.26 3.10
N LYS A 108 -7.08 12.35 2.13
CA LYS A 108 -7.23 12.67 0.71
C LYS A 108 -8.47 11.99 0.15
N LYS A 109 -9.26 12.74 -0.62
CA LYS A 109 -10.38 12.19 -1.37
C LYS A 109 -9.88 11.11 -2.33
N ILE A 110 -10.57 9.97 -2.40
CA ILE A 110 -10.23 8.88 -3.32
C ILE A 110 -10.16 9.38 -4.77
N GLU A 111 -11.08 10.26 -5.17
CA GLU A 111 -11.08 10.90 -6.49
C GLU A 111 -9.78 11.67 -6.78
N TRP A 112 -9.26 12.40 -5.79
CA TRP A 112 -8.00 13.13 -5.94
C TRP A 112 -6.83 12.16 -6.12
N VAL A 113 -6.80 11.05 -5.35
CA VAL A 113 -5.75 10.02 -5.44
C VAL A 113 -5.79 9.30 -6.79
N LEU A 114 -6.98 9.04 -7.34
CA LEU A 114 -7.18 8.33 -8.61
C LEU A 114 -7.14 9.24 -9.86
N SER A 115 -7.03 10.56 -9.68
CA SER A 115 -7.02 11.49 -10.81
C SER A 115 -5.82 11.25 -11.72
N LYS A 116 -6.07 11.18 -13.04
CA LYS A 116 -5.02 11.04 -14.07
C LYS A 116 -4.05 12.22 -14.13
N GLU A 117 -4.49 13.38 -13.61
CA GLU A 117 -3.69 14.60 -13.54
C GLU A 117 -2.84 14.66 -12.26
N ASN A 118 -3.06 13.76 -11.30
CA ASN A 118 -2.29 13.75 -10.06
C ASN A 118 -0.90 13.14 -10.28
N ARG A 119 0.13 13.97 -10.13
CA ARG A 119 1.55 13.58 -10.19
C ARG A 119 2.19 13.39 -8.81
N GLY A 120 1.44 13.65 -7.75
CA GLY A 120 1.94 13.62 -6.37
C GLY A 120 1.77 12.28 -5.67
N VAL A 121 1.19 11.27 -6.31
CA VAL A 121 0.99 9.92 -5.77
C VAL A 121 1.93 8.94 -6.46
N GLY A 122 2.27 7.83 -5.78
CA GLY A 122 3.08 6.77 -6.38
C GLY A 122 2.45 6.25 -7.68
N GLU A 123 3.24 6.06 -8.73
CA GLU A 123 2.76 5.75 -10.09
C GLU A 123 1.89 4.49 -10.19
N LEU A 124 2.12 3.50 -9.31
CA LEU A 124 1.35 2.26 -9.25
C LEU A 124 0.01 2.42 -8.51
N ILE A 125 -0.14 3.44 -7.66
CA ILE A 125 -1.32 3.61 -6.81
C ILE A 125 -2.59 3.71 -7.66
N PRO A 126 -2.69 4.58 -8.70
CA PRO A 126 -3.88 4.63 -9.54
C PRO A 126 -4.19 3.32 -10.26
N ILE A 127 -3.20 2.45 -10.47
CA ILE A 127 -3.36 1.17 -11.19
C ILE A 127 -4.07 0.14 -10.32
N PHE A 128 -3.62 -0.05 -9.07
CA PHE A 128 -4.21 -1.06 -8.19
C PHE A 128 -5.33 -0.51 -7.30
N LEU A 129 -5.34 0.79 -6.98
CA LEU A 129 -6.17 1.33 -5.90
C LEU A 129 -7.67 1.17 -6.16
N HIS A 130 -8.12 1.31 -7.41
CA HIS A 130 -9.51 1.04 -7.76
C HIS A 130 -9.92 -0.40 -7.38
N LYS A 131 -9.07 -1.39 -7.67
CA LYS A 131 -9.34 -2.80 -7.34
C LYS A 131 -9.23 -3.07 -5.84
N VAL A 132 -8.25 -2.46 -5.18
CA VAL A 132 -8.07 -2.52 -3.72
C VAL A 132 -9.34 -2.05 -3.00
N ILE A 133 -10.01 -1.00 -3.46
CA ILE A 133 -11.18 -0.42 -2.82
C ILE A 133 -12.48 -1.18 -3.15
N HIS A 134 -12.66 -1.63 -4.40
CA HIS A 134 -13.97 -2.05 -4.90
C HIS A 134 -14.13 -3.56 -5.10
N GLU A 135 -13.04 -4.29 -5.34
CA GLU A 135 -13.10 -5.72 -5.60
C GLU A 135 -12.99 -6.50 -4.28
N ASN A 136 -13.59 -7.69 -4.19
CA ASN A 136 -13.40 -8.54 -3.01
C ASN A 136 -12.14 -9.41 -3.15
N GLU A 137 -11.71 -9.66 -4.37
CA GLU A 137 -10.62 -10.56 -4.68
C GLU A 137 -9.25 -9.89 -4.55
N SER A 138 -8.23 -10.73 -4.49
CA SER A 138 -6.83 -10.32 -4.44
C SER A 138 -6.20 -10.44 -5.82
N PHE A 139 -5.26 -9.55 -6.11
CA PHE A 139 -4.57 -9.51 -7.40
C PHE A 139 -3.05 -9.46 -7.22
N HIS A 140 -2.33 -10.07 -8.14
CA HIS A 140 -0.89 -9.95 -8.25
C HIS A 140 -0.55 -8.95 -9.36
N TYR A 141 0.19 -7.91 -9.00
CA TYR A 141 0.69 -6.87 -9.89
C TYR A 141 2.19 -7.10 -10.09
N SER A 142 2.55 -7.73 -11.20
CA SER A 142 3.95 -7.97 -11.59
C SER A 142 4.46 -6.80 -12.42
N THR A 143 5.49 -6.12 -11.93
CA THR A 143 6.02 -4.90 -12.54
C THR A 143 7.46 -5.08 -13.01
N THR A 144 7.79 -4.44 -14.13
CA THR A 144 9.17 -4.36 -14.64
C THR A 144 9.58 -2.91 -14.75
N TYR A 145 10.79 -2.60 -14.29
CA TYR A 145 11.38 -1.27 -14.31
C TYR A 145 12.58 -1.20 -15.25
N GLU A 146 12.75 -0.06 -15.91
CA GLU A 146 13.94 0.33 -16.67
C GLU A 146 14.47 1.64 -16.06
N GLY A 147 15.61 1.56 -15.38
CA GLY A 147 16.05 2.58 -14.42
C GLY A 147 14.98 2.85 -13.35
N ASN A 148 14.50 4.10 -13.29
CA ASN A 148 13.46 4.55 -12.36
C ASN A 148 12.06 4.61 -13.00
N PHE A 149 11.91 4.10 -14.23
CA PHE A 149 10.66 4.21 -14.99
C PHE A 149 9.96 2.86 -15.04
N LEU A 150 8.67 2.87 -14.70
CA LEU A 150 7.80 1.72 -14.88
C LEU A 150 7.60 1.43 -16.37
N LYS A 151 7.96 0.21 -16.79
CA LYS A 151 7.87 -0.23 -18.18
C LYS A 151 6.60 -1.04 -18.45
N GLU A 152 6.28 -1.96 -17.56
CA GLU A 152 5.17 -2.89 -17.73
C GLU A 152 4.53 -3.24 -16.38
N VAL A 153 3.21 -3.44 -16.40
CA VAL A 153 2.44 -4.02 -15.29
C VAL A 153 1.57 -5.14 -15.83
N GLN A 154 1.78 -6.36 -15.33
CA GLN A 154 0.92 -7.50 -15.55
C GLN A 154 0.03 -7.70 -14.31
N ILE A 155 -1.26 -7.95 -14.54
CA ILE A 155 -2.26 -8.04 -13.47
C ILE A 155 -2.96 -9.39 -13.56
N GLU A 156 -2.82 -10.20 -12.52
CA GLU A 156 -3.41 -11.54 -12.43
C GLU A 156 -4.29 -11.63 -11.19
N LYS A 157 -5.46 -12.27 -11.32
CA LYS A 157 -6.32 -12.53 -10.17
C LYS A 157 -5.74 -13.71 -9.38
N ILE A 158 -5.57 -13.54 -8.08
CA ILE A 158 -5.15 -14.62 -7.19
C ILE A 158 -6.39 -15.48 -6.90
N VAL A 159 -6.43 -16.66 -7.52
CA VAL A 159 -7.48 -17.66 -7.27
C VAL A 159 -6.94 -18.62 -6.21
N ASN A 160 -7.69 -18.86 -5.14
CA ASN A 160 -7.28 -19.73 -4.04
C ASN A 160 -7.08 -21.19 -4.51
N ASN A 161 -5.87 -21.48 -4.99
CA ASN A 161 -5.13 -22.73 -4.86
C ASN A 161 -3.73 -22.45 -5.44
N GLU A 162 -2.68 -22.75 -4.69
CA GLU A 162 -1.27 -22.46 -5.00
C GLU A 162 -0.80 -21.05 -4.58
N MET A 163 -0.45 -20.94 -3.30
CA MET A 163 0.71 -20.15 -2.91
C MET A 163 1.92 -20.82 -3.59
N VAL A 164 2.12 -20.52 -4.88
CA VAL A 164 3.24 -21.03 -5.67
C VAL A 164 4.50 -20.56 -4.98
N MET A 165 5.25 -21.53 -4.48
CA MET A 165 6.67 -21.42 -4.18
C MET A 165 7.34 -20.74 -5.37
N ILE A 166 7.60 -19.44 -5.26
CA ILE A 166 8.45 -18.74 -6.22
C ILE A 166 9.87 -19.33 -6.00
N PRO A 167 10.50 -19.95 -7.01
CA PRO A 167 11.82 -20.55 -6.88
C PRO A 167 12.90 -19.52 -6.50
#